data_AF-A0ABD1F4U2-F1
#
_entry.id   AF-A0ABD1F4U2-F1
#
_cell.length_a   1.000
_cell.length_b   1.000
_cell.length_c   1.000
_cell.angle_alpha   90.00
_cell.angle_beta   90.00
_cell.angle_gamma   90.00
#
_symmetry.space_group_name_H-M   'P 1'
#
loop_
_entity.id
_entity.type
_entity.pdbx_description
1 polymer ?
#
loop_
_entity_poly.entity_id
_entity_poly.type
_entity_poly.pdbx_seq_one_letter_code
_entity_poly.pdbx_strand_id
1 'polypeptide(L)'
;MSQNDHKTKNTISPVRVEFLAGLGSAIVTVSITYPVTKLIYRQIIDNENEGPKILYRGSLPPMFQRCIAQSSMFGIYRTVKMPLESLHMNEYMEKISACILAGTFESLFMPLERIQMLLVASNYNKRFRNMFHVVKVMANDYGLKEFYRGYSIVLFRNISSNSCFFIAKEEIHKRVELSEISLKRNFQHFIFGSALGSFMTLLFYPVKVVKVNVHKQLGGRFSTVKEVFKEVYQKNGGGIRNFYKGAFINWGRALFSWGITNSSYEYIKRQIS
;
A
#
# COMPACT_ATOMS: atom_id res chain seq x y z
N MET A 1 -47.20 33.70 1.97
CA MET A 1 -46.36 34.45 1.02
C MET A 1 -45.25 35.07 1.85
N SER A 2 -44.00 34.63 1.91
CA SER A 2 -43.19 33.76 1.05
C SER A 2 -42.16 33.02 1.91
N GLN A 3 -41.59 31.96 1.36
CA GLN A 3 -40.58 31.05 1.90
C GLN A 3 -39.33 31.75 2.45
N ASN A 4 -38.68 31.14 3.44
CA ASN A 4 -37.24 30.95 3.36
C ASN A 4 -36.76 29.78 4.22
N ASP A 5 -36.30 28.76 3.51
CA ASP A 5 -35.59 27.58 3.98
C ASP A 5 -34.38 27.96 4.84
N HIS A 6 -34.49 27.78 6.16
CA HIS A 6 -33.30 27.59 6.97
C HIS A 6 -32.76 26.17 6.73
N LYS A 7 -31.96 26.06 5.67
CA LYS A 7 -31.02 24.97 5.42
C LYS A 7 -30.38 24.53 6.73
N THR A 8 -30.76 23.36 7.20
CA THR A 8 -29.98 22.51 8.10
C THR A 8 -28.62 22.27 7.44
N LYS A 9 -27.63 23.11 7.77
CA LYS A 9 -26.22 22.76 7.53
C LYS A 9 -25.94 21.55 8.39
N ASN A 10 -26.01 20.37 7.78
CA ASN A 10 -25.49 19.13 8.31
C ASN A 10 -23.97 19.29 8.46
N THR A 11 -23.52 19.92 9.55
CA THR A 11 -22.11 20.05 9.86
C THR A 11 -21.60 18.65 10.20
N ILE A 12 -20.96 18.02 9.23
CA ILE A 12 -20.34 16.71 9.38
C ILE A 12 -19.31 16.81 10.52
N SER A 13 -19.31 15.86 11.46
CA SER A 13 -18.36 15.90 12.58
C SER A 13 -16.91 15.89 12.06
N PRO A 14 -15.97 16.59 12.73
CA PRO A 14 -14.60 16.78 12.22
C PRO A 14 -13.89 15.46 11.92
N VAL A 15 -14.16 14.42 12.72
CA VAL A 15 -13.64 13.07 12.51
C VAL A 15 -14.17 12.44 11.22
N ARG A 16 -15.44 12.66 10.88
CA ARG A 16 -16.03 12.16 9.62
C ARG A 16 -15.46 12.91 8.42
N VAL A 17 -15.17 14.20 8.56
CA VAL A 17 -14.50 14.99 7.50
C VAL A 17 -13.11 14.42 7.22
N GLU A 18 -12.32 14.15 8.25
CA GLU A 18 -10.98 13.55 8.10
C GLU A 18 -11.04 12.16 7.45
N PHE A 19 -12.02 11.35 7.84
CA PHE A 19 -12.25 10.04 7.25
C PHE A 19 -12.61 10.12 5.77
N LEU A 20 -13.57 10.97 5.39
CA LEU A 20 -14.01 11.14 4.01
C LEU A 20 -12.90 11.74 3.12
N ALA A 21 -12.17 12.73 3.64
CA ALA A 21 -11.01 13.29 2.96
C ALA A 21 -9.89 12.26 2.77
N GLY A 22 -9.66 11.41 3.78
CA GLY A 22 -8.70 10.30 3.71
C GLY A 22 -9.10 9.25 2.66
N LEU A 23 -10.36 8.83 2.64
CA LEU A 23 -10.86 7.88 1.64
C LEU A 23 -10.82 8.44 0.22
N GLY A 24 -11.35 9.66 0.03
CA GLY A 24 -11.41 10.30 -1.28
C GLY A 24 -10.01 10.54 -1.86
N SER A 25 -9.07 11.05 -1.05
CA SER A 25 -7.69 11.24 -1.50
C SER A 25 -7.01 9.93 -1.87
N ALA A 26 -7.25 8.86 -1.11
CA ALA A 26 -6.68 7.54 -1.39
C ALA A 26 -7.20 6.94 -2.71
N ILE A 27 -8.49 7.11 -3.01
CA ILE A 27 -9.10 6.68 -4.28
C ILE A 27 -8.49 7.44 -5.45
N VAL A 28 -8.40 8.77 -5.34
CA VAL A 28 -7.81 9.64 -6.39
C VAL A 28 -6.35 9.25 -6.64
N THR A 29 -5.55 9.10 -5.60
CA THR A 29 -4.16 8.67 -5.71
C THR A 29 -4.03 7.31 -6.37
N VAL A 30 -4.83 6.31 -5.98
CA VAL A 30 -4.78 4.98 -6.59
C VAL A 30 -5.15 5.06 -8.06
N SER A 31 -6.21 5.76 -8.43
CA SER A 31 -6.61 5.93 -9.83
C SER A 31 -5.51 6.55 -10.68
N ILE A 32 -4.90 7.64 -10.22
CA ILE A 32 -3.86 8.34 -10.99
C ILE A 32 -2.57 7.52 -11.08
N THR A 33 -2.17 6.84 -10.00
CA THR A 33 -0.90 6.12 -9.94
C THR A 33 -0.99 4.66 -10.43
N TYR A 34 -2.19 4.15 -10.68
CA TYR A 34 -2.40 2.76 -11.08
C TYR A 34 -1.69 2.40 -12.40
N PRO A 35 -1.77 3.20 -13.48
CA PRO A 35 -1.01 2.95 -14.70
C PRO A 35 0.47 2.69 -14.48
N VAL A 36 1.14 3.57 -13.73
CA VAL A 36 2.56 3.47 -13.42
C VAL A 36 2.84 2.24 -12.57
N THR A 37 1.97 1.96 -11.59
CA THR A 37 2.06 0.77 -10.74
C THR A 37 1.99 -0.51 -11.56
N LYS A 38 1.09 -0.57 -12.53
CA LYS A 38 0.92 -1.71 -13.43
C LYS A 38 2.16 -1.93 -14.29
N LEU A 39 2.74 -0.86 -14.85
CA LEU A 39 3.98 -0.92 -15.63
C LEU A 39 5.13 -1.50 -14.81
N ILE A 40 5.31 -1.05 -13.57
CA ILE A 40 6.35 -1.58 -12.67
C ILE A 40 6.16 -3.07 -12.42
N TYR A 41 4.94 -3.52 -12.12
CA TYR A 41 4.68 -4.94 -11.90
C TYR A 41 4.97 -5.78 -13.14
N ARG A 42 4.64 -5.29 -14.33
CA ARG A 42 4.94 -6.00 -15.59
C ARG A 42 6.43 -6.01 -15.91
N GLN A 43 7.15 -4.94 -15.64
CA GLN A 43 8.60 -4.91 -15.75
C GLN A 43 9.26 -5.96 -14.84
N ILE A 44 8.69 -6.20 -13.65
CA ILE A 44 9.18 -7.24 -12.73
C ILE A 44 8.84 -8.67 -13.23
N ILE A 45 7.68 -8.87 -13.85
CA ILE A 45 7.15 -10.20 -14.20
C ILE A 45 7.60 -10.64 -15.60
N ASP A 46 7.32 -9.81 -16.61
CA ASP A 46 7.32 -10.21 -18.03
C ASP A 46 8.29 -9.39 -18.89
N ASN A 47 8.89 -8.33 -18.37
CA ASN A 47 9.87 -7.47 -19.08
C ASN A 47 9.37 -6.93 -20.45
N GLU A 48 8.05 -6.97 -20.68
CA GLU A 48 7.38 -6.55 -21.91
C GLU A 48 6.56 -5.26 -21.71
N ASN A 49 6.60 -4.38 -22.71
CA ASN A 49 5.78 -3.17 -22.78
C ASN A 49 4.51 -3.45 -23.60
N GLU A 50 3.34 -3.39 -22.97
CA GLU A 50 2.04 -3.46 -23.66
C GLU A 50 1.49 -2.07 -24.00
N GLY A 51 0.58 -2.03 -24.97
CA GLY A 51 -0.11 -0.81 -25.41
C GLY A 51 -1.10 -0.24 -24.38
N PRO A 52 -1.54 1.03 -24.57
CA PRO A 52 -2.33 1.79 -23.59
C PRO A 52 -3.76 1.25 -23.36
N LYS A 53 -4.28 0.38 -24.22
CA LYS A 53 -5.70 -0.05 -24.22
C LYS A 53 -6.09 -0.95 -23.02
N ILE A 54 -5.14 -1.48 -22.24
CA ILE A 54 -5.42 -2.40 -21.09
C ILE A 54 -4.95 -1.79 -19.75
N LEU A 55 -4.57 -0.52 -19.72
CA LEU A 55 -3.81 0.06 -18.60
C LEU A 55 -4.51 0.06 -17.24
N TYR A 56 -5.84 0.20 -17.21
CA TYR A 56 -6.64 0.23 -15.97
C TYR A 56 -7.22 -1.14 -15.55
N ARG A 57 -7.02 -2.19 -16.35
CA ARG A 57 -7.50 -3.52 -15.99
C ARG A 57 -6.80 -4.02 -14.72
N GLY A 58 -7.60 -4.30 -13.68
CA GLY A 58 -7.14 -4.77 -12.37
C GLY A 58 -6.97 -3.66 -11.33
N SER A 59 -7.52 -2.46 -11.56
CA SER A 59 -7.48 -1.33 -10.60
C SER A 59 -8.45 -1.48 -9.43
N LEU A 60 -9.49 -2.30 -9.55
CA LEU A 60 -10.48 -2.49 -8.49
C LEU A 60 -9.89 -3.08 -7.19
N PRO A 61 -9.15 -4.22 -7.20
CA PRO A 61 -8.57 -4.76 -5.98
C PRO A 61 -7.75 -3.77 -5.14
N PRO A 62 -6.82 -2.95 -5.70
CA PRO A 62 -6.07 -1.99 -4.89
C PRO A 62 -6.94 -0.87 -4.33
N MET A 63 -8.01 -0.45 -5.03
CA MET A 63 -8.96 0.52 -4.50
C MET A 63 -9.70 -0.06 -3.29
N PHE A 64 -10.25 -1.28 -3.42
CA PHE A 64 -10.91 -1.97 -2.30
C PHE A 64 -9.97 -2.16 -1.12
N GLN A 65 -8.77 -2.68 -1.36
CA GLN A 65 -7.77 -2.87 -0.33
C GLN A 65 -7.45 -1.55 0.39
N ARG A 66 -7.31 -0.45 -0.36
CA ARG A 66 -7.00 0.86 0.22
C ARG A 66 -8.16 1.43 1.04
N CYS A 67 -9.40 1.28 0.57
CA CYS A 67 -10.58 1.69 1.33
C CYS A 67 -10.73 0.90 2.63
N ILE A 68 -10.50 -0.42 2.58
CA ILE A 68 -10.59 -1.29 3.75
C ILE A 68 -9.47 -0.96 4.74
N ALA A 69 -8.23 -0.77 4.27
CA ALA A 69 -7.11 -0.40 5.13
C ALA A 69 -7.35 0.92 5.85
N GLN A 70 -7.82 1.96 5.14
CA GLN A 70 -8.18 3.26 5.74
C GLN A 70 -9.32 3.13 6.74
N SER A 71 -10.40 2.42 6.38
CA SER A 71 -11.55 2.19 7.29
C SER A 71 -11.15 1.45 8.56
N SER A 72 -10.30 0.44 8.41
CA SER A 72 -9.84 -0.37 9.53
C SER A 72 -8.90 0.41 10.45
N MET A 73 -8.03 1.27 9.90
CA MET A 73 -7.13 2.11 10.68
C MET A 73 -7.89 3.01 11.67
N PHE A 74 -9.04 3.56 11.26
CA PHE A 74 -9.90 4.36 12.15
C PHE A 74 -10.52 3.55 13.29
N GLY A 75 -10.92 2.30 13.05
CA GLY A 75 -11.51 1.43 14.06
C GLY A 75 -10.48 0.84 15.04
N ILE A 76 -9.38 0.32 14.49
CA ILE A 76 -8.40 -0.48 15.25
C ILE A 76 -7.44 0.40 16.05
N TYR A 77 -7.10 1.59 15.54
CA TYR A 77 -6.23 2.51 16.28
C TYR A 77 -6.81 2.84 17.67
N ARG A 78 -8.14 2.97 17.80
CA ARG A 78 -8.80 3.21 19.09
C ARG A 78 -8.75 1.99 20.01
N THR A 79 -9.00 0.80 19.48
CA THR A 79 -9.05 -0.45 20.26
C THR A 79 -7.67 -0.93 20.72
N VAL A 80 -6.62 -0.65 19.94
CA VAL A 80 -5.24 -1.09 20.25
C VAL A 80 -4.50 -0.09 21.12
N LYS A 81 -4.74 1.22 20.96
CA LYS A 81 -4.03 2.25 21.73
C LYS A 81 -4.43 2.27 23.21
N MET A 82 -5.72 2.11 23.51
CA MET A 82 -6.25 2.13 24.88
C MET A 82 -5.62 1.10 25.83
N PRO A 83 -5.44 -0.19 25.46
CA PRO A 83 -4.77 -1.16 26.33
C PRO A 83 -3.25 -0.99 26.39
N LEU A 84 -2.63 -0.42 25.35
CA LEU A 84 -1.17 -0.30 25.28
C LEU A 84 -0.63 0.81 26.19
N GLU A 85 -1.35 1.93 26.30
CA GLU A 85 -1.03 3.02 27.24
C GLU A 85 -1.14 2.60 28.71
N SER A 86 -1.92 1.55 29.01
CA SER A 86 -2.09 1.05 30.39
C SER A 86 -0.89 0.27 30.93
N LEU A 87 0.01 -0.20 30.05
CA LEU A 87 1.07 -1.15 30.41
C LEU A 87 2.39 -0.51 30.87
N HIS A 88 2.52 0.83 30.90
CA HIS A 88 3.74 1.54 31.33
C HIS A 88 5.06 0.93 30.76
N MET A 89 5.02 0.43 29.53
CA MET A 89 6.19 -0.16 28.89
C MET A 89 7.14 0.93 28.37
N ASN A 90 8.41 0.57 28.17
CA ASN A 90 9.40 1.43 27.51
C ASN A 90 8.89 1.86 26.12
N GLU A 91 9.04 3.14 25.77
CA GLU A 91 8.51 3.79 24.57
C GLU A 91 8.85 3.03 23.27
N TYR A 92 10.03 2.40 23.21
CA TYR A 92 10.44 1.58 22.07
C TYR A 92 9.66 0.27 21.93
N MET A 93 9.36 -0.41 23.04
CA MET A 93 8.64 -1.69 23.03
C MET A 93 7.16 -1.48 22.66
N GLU A 94 6.58 -0.39 23.16
CA GLU A 94 5.24 0.05 22.76
C GLU A 94 5.16 0.23 21.24
N LYS A 95 6.10 0.98 20.64
CA LYS A 95 6.14 1.23 19.20
C LYS A 95 6.34 -0.04 18.38
N ILE A 96 7.25 -0.91 18.79
CA ILE A 96 7.51 -2.18 18.08
C ILE A 96 6.27 -3.07 18.11
N SER A 97 5.60 -3.19 19.27
CA SER A 97 4.37 -3.97 19.39
C SER A 97 3.24 -3.41 18.51
N ALA A 98 3.08 -2.08 18.47
CA ALA A 98 2.14 -1.41 17.59
C ALA A 98 2.45 -1.68 16.09
N CYS A 99 3.73 -1.65 15.71
CA CYS A 99 4.17 -1.96 14.34
C CYS A 99 3.87 -3.42 13.96
N ILE A 100 4.08 -4.36 14.87
CA ILE A 100 3.79 -5.79 14.67
C ILE A 100 2.29 -6.01 14.52
N LEU A 101 1.48 -5.42 15.40
CA LEU A 101 0.01 -5.52 15.34
C LEU A 101 -0.52 -4.93 14.03
N ALA A 102 -0.04 -3.73 13.66
CA ALA A 102 -0.41 -3.08 12.40
C ALA A 102 -0.01 -3.93 11.19
N GLY A 103 1.24 -4.42 11.13
CA GLY A 103 1.71 -5.25 10.02
C GLY A 103 1.02 -6.60 9.92
N THR A 104 0.67 -7.22 11.05
CA THR A 104 -0.13 -8.45 11.10
C THR A 104 -1.54 -8.21 10.59
N PHE A 105 -2.16 -7.13 11.02
CA PHE A 105 -3.49 -6.75 10.56
C PHE A 105 -3.53 -6.45 9.06
N GLU A 106 -2.56 -5.68 8.54
CA GLU A 106 -2.43 -5.43 7.10
C GLU A 106 -2.27 -6.72 6.28
N SER A 107 -1.65 -7.75 6.87
CA SER A 107 -1.45 -9.05 6.22
C SER A 107 -2.76 -9.84 6.02
N LEU A 108 -3.83 -9.51 6.75
CA LEU A 108 -5.17 -10.08 6.51
C LEU A 108 -5.72 -9.70 5.14
N PHE A 109 -5.29 -8.57 4.57
CA PHE A 109 -5.73 -8.11 3.24
C PHE A 109 -4.86 -8.64 2.10
N MET A 110 -3.92 -9.54 2.40
CA MET A 110 -3.09 -10.19 1.38
C MET A 110 -3.90 -10.86 0.25
N PRO A 111 -5.06 -11.52 0.47
CA PRO A 111 -5.83 -12.10 -0.62
C PRO A 111 -6.17 -11.10 -1.73
N LEU A 112 -6.47 -9.84 -1.37
CA LEU A 112 -6.73 -8.77 -2.33
C LEU A 112 -5.48 -8.40 -3.13
N GLU A 113 -4.33 -8.31 -2.46
CA GLU A 113 -3.03 -8.10 -3.11
C GLU A 113 -2.73 -9.21 -4.11
N ARG A 114 -3.03 -10.46 -3.75
CA ARG A 114 -2.80 -11.62 -4.61
C ARG A 114 -3.70 -11.59 -5.84
N ILE A 115 -4.99 -11.30 -5.68
CA ILE A 115 -5.94 -11.17 -6.80
C ILE A 115 -5.49 -10.05 -7.75
N GLN A 116 -5.03 -8.91 -7.20
CA GLN A 116 -4.45 -7.84 -7.99
C GLN A 116 -3.29 -8.33 -8.85
N MET A 117 -2.33 -9.05 -8.25
CA MET A 117 -1.14 -9.51 -8.96
C MET A 117 -1.48 -10.48 -10.09
N LEU A 118 -2.45 -11.37 -9.89
CA LEU A 118 -2.93 -12.29 -10.93
C LEU A 118 -3.62 -11.58 -12.10
N LEU A 119 -4.35 -10.48 -11.84
CA LEU A 119 -4.97 -9.66 -12.88
C LEU A 119 -3.96 -8.82 -13.67
N VAL A 120 -2.83 -8.48 -13.07
CA VAL A 120 -1.78 -7.67 -13.70
C VAL A 120 -0.84 -8.50 -14.56
N ALA A 121 -0.56 -9.75 -14.14
CA ALA A 121 0.32 -10.68 -14.84
C ALA A 121 -0.19 -11.01 -16.26
N SER A 122 0.68 -10.88 -17.28
CA SER A 122 0.28 -11.05 -18.68
C SER A 122 -0.19 -12.48 -18.98
N ASN A 123 0.42 -13.49 -18.35
CA ASN A 123 0.09 -14.90 -18.53
C ASN A 123 -1.39 -15.23 -18.26
N TYR A 124 -2.06 -14.44 -17.42
CA TYR A 124 -3.47 -14.63 -17.10
C TYR A 124 -4.41 -13.59 -17.72
N ASN A 125 -3.89 -12.70 -18.58
CA ASN A 125 -4.70 -11.70 -19.30
C ASN A 125 -5.85 -12.35 -20.10
N LYS A 126 -5.69 -13.55 -20.64
CA LYS A 126 -6.77 -14.23 -21.37
C LYS A 126 -7.68 -15.06 -20.46
N ARG A 127 -7.16 -15.49 -19.30
CA ARG A 127 -7.87 -16.39 -18.36
C ARG A 127 -8.81 -15.66 -17.40
N PHE A 128 -8.48 -14.46 -16.95
CA PHE A 128 -9.22 -13.79 -15.88
C PHE A 128 -9.91 -12.50 -16.32
N ARG A 129 -11.24 -12.52 -16.54
CA ARG A 129 -11.98 -11.32 -16.95
C ARG A 129 -12.00 -10.21 -15.89
N ASN A 130 -12.38 -10.57 -14.66
CA ASN A 130 -12.63 -9.63 -13.55
C ASN A 130 -12.09 -10.15 -12.21
N MET A 131 -12.01 -9.27 -11.21
CA MET A 131 -11.65 -9.63 -9.81
C MET A 131 -12.51 -10.78 -9.27
N PHE A 132 -13.84 -10.70 -9.41
CA PHE A 132 -14.74 -11.76 -8.93
C PHE A 132 -14.55 -13.09 -9.66
N HIS A 133 -14.15 -13.04 -10.94
CA HIS A 133 -13.85 -14.24 -11.70
C HIS A 133 -12.58 -14.93 -11.17
N VAL A 134 -11.55 -14.15 -10.80
CA VAL A 134 -10.35 -14.68 -10.13
C VAL A 134 -10.72 -15.34 -8.81
N VAL A 135 -11.52 -14.67 -7.97
CA VAL A 135 -11.97 -15.22 -6.68
C VAL A 135 -12.70 -16.55 -6.87
N LYS A 136 -13.65 -16.60 -7.81
CA LYS A 136 -14.43 -17.81 -8.11
C LYS A 136 -13.54 -18.96 -8.56
N VAL A 137 -12.63 -18.71 -9.51
CA VAL A 137 -11.70 -19.73 -10.03
C VAL A 137 -10.73 -20.19 -8.93
N MET A 138 -10.18 -19.28 -8.14
CA MET A 138 -9.28 -19.64 -7.04
C MET A 138 -9.98 -20.49 -5.98
N ALA A 139 -11.19 -20.10 -5.58
CA ALA A 139 -11.96 -20.81 -4.56
C ALA A 139 -12.37 -22.22 -5.03
N ASN A 140 -12.85 -22.35 -6.27
CA ASN A 140 -13.36 -23.61 -6.80
C ASN A 140 -12.24 -24.57 -7.25
N ASP A 141 -11.23 -24.07 -7.98
CA ASP A 141 -10.26 -24.95 -8.65
C ASP A 141 -9.03 -25.25 -7.78
N TYR A 142 -8.67 -24.36 -6.85
CA TYR A 142 -7.43 -24.44 -6.07
C TYR A 142 -7.64 -24.41 -4.54
N GLY A 143 -8.86 -24.07 -4.10
CA GLY A 143 -9.24 -23.98 -2.69
C GLY A 143 -8.75 -22.71 -1.97
N LEU A 144 -9.21 -22.54 -0.73
CA LEU A 144 -8.95 -21.33 0.08
C LEU A 144 -7.48 -21.13 0.45
N LYS A 145 -6.69 -22.21 0.52
CA LYS A 145 -5.25 -22.14 0.80
C LYS A 145 -4.49 -21.35 -0.26
N GLU A 146 -4.95 -21.37 -1.50
CA GLU A 146 -4.28 -20.69 -2.60
C GLU A 146 -4.31 -19.17 -2.44
N PHE A 147 -5.30 -18.60 -1.73
CA PHE A 147 -5.33 -17.16 -1.43
C PHE A 147 -4.19 -16.74 -0.50
N TYR A 148 -3.69 -17.67 0.33
CA TYR A 148 -2.68 -17.39 1.35
C TYR A 148 -1.24 -17.75 0.96
N ARG A 149 -1.01 -18.10 -0.32
CA ARG A 149 0.34 -18.38 -0.83
C ARG A 149 1.21 -17.12 -0.77
N GLY A 150 2.29 -17.20 0.01
CA GLY A 150 3.21 -16.09 0.23
C GLY A 150 2.96 -15.29 1.52
N TYR A 151 2.12 -15.80 2.43
CA TYR A 151 1.83 -15.11 3.69
C TYR A 151 3.07 -14.67 4.48
N SER A 152 4.08 -15.54 4.58
CA SER A 152 5.31 -15.24 5.32
C SER A 152 6.10 -14.05 4.76
N ILE A 153 6.19 -13.90 3.44
CA ILE A 153 6.90 -12.77 2.81
C ILE A 153 6.12 -11.46 2.97
N VAL A 154 4.79 -11.52 2.96
CA VAL A 154 3.94 -10.33 3.19
C VAL A 154 4.02 -9.89 4.64
N LEU A 155 3.90 -10.81 5.58
CA LEU A 155 4.04 -10.53 7.01
C LEU A 155 5.40 -9.92 7.33
N PHE A 156 6.49 -10.55 6.85
CA PHE A 156 7.85 -10.03 7.01
C PHE A 156 7.97 -8.62 6.43
N ARG A 157 7.48 -8.40 5.20
CA ARG A 157 7.54 -7.09 4.54
C ARG A 157 6.77 -6.02 5.31
N ASN A 158 5.58 -6.32 5.82
CA ASN A 158 4.76 -5.34 6.51
C ASN A 158 5.38 -4.98 7.87
N ILE A 159 5.80 -5.97 8.66
CA ILE A 159 6.43 -5.73 9.97
C ILE A 159 7.74 -4.96 9.81
N SER A 160 8.63 -5.40 8.91
CA SER A 160 9.93 -4.75 8.70
C SER A 160 9.78 -3.33 8.12
N SER A 161 8.93 -3.16 7.11
CA SER A 161 8.70 -1.84 6.49
C SER A 161 8.08 -0.85 7.47
N ASN A 162 7.10 -1.26 8.27
CA ASN A 162 6.45 -0.37 9.24
C ASN A 162 7.42 0.00 10.36
N SER A 163 8.15 -0.98 10.91
CA SER A 163 9.13 -0.74 11.97
C SER A 163 10.23 0.23 11.51
N CYS A 164 10.83 -0.02 10.34
CA CYS A 164 11.87 0.88 9.80
C CYS A 164 11.32 2.28 9.52
N PHE A 165 10.09 2.40 9.00
CA PHE A 165 9.47 3.69 8.71
C PHE A 165 9.24 4.50 10.00
N PHE A 166 8.67 3.91 11.04
CA PHE A 166 8.40 4.62 12.29
C PHE A 166 9.69 5.01 13.02
N ILE A 167 10.67 4.11 13.11
CA ILE A 167 11.98 4.41 13.73
C ILE A 167 12.67 5.55 12.98
N ALA A 168 12.77 5.46 11.65
CA ALA A 168 13.44 6.49 10.86
C ALA A 168 12.70 7.82 10.90
N LYS A 169 11.36 7.81 10.92
CA LYS A 169 10.56 9.01 11.09
C LYS A 169 10.91 9.69 12.42
N GLU A 170 10.95 8.94 13.51
CA GLU A 170 11.29 9.49 14.83
C GLU A 170 12.70 10.08 14.88
N GLU A 171 13.70 9.38 14.36
CA GLU A 171 15.08 9.89 14.29
C GLU A 171 15.17 11.19 13.49
N ILE A 172 14.43 11.31 12.39
CA ILE A 172 14.36 12.55 11.61
C ILE A 172 13.70 13.66 12.44
N HIS A 173 12.58 13.36 13.10
CA HIS A 173 11.88 14.33 13.93
C HIS A 173 12.71 14.83 15.14
N LYS A 174 13.60 14.00 15.68
CA LYS A 174 14.53 14.40 16.76
C LYS A 174 15.66 15.32 16.28
N ARG A 175 16.07 15.20 15.01
CA ARG A 175 17.23 15.92 14.44
C ARG A 175 16.85 17.16 13.64
N VAL A 176 15.58 17.30 13.28
CA VAL A 176 15.08 18.41 12.47
C VAL A 176 14.31 19.38 13.36
N GLU A 177 14.82 20.60 13.47
CA GLU A 177 14.05 21.71 14.02
C GLU A 177 12.94 22.09 13.04
N LEU A 178 11.70 21.88 13.48
CA LEU A 178 10.52 22.22 12.70
C LEU A 178 10.24 23.70 12.88
N SER A 179 9.92 24.37 11.79
CA SER A 179 9.51 25.78 11.84
C SER A 179 8.25 25.97 12.69
N GLU A 180 8.15 27.11 13.39
CA GLU A 180 6.97 27.43 14.20
C GLU A 180 5.73 27.73 13.34
N ILE A 181 5.94 28.21 12.12
CA ILE A 181 4.87 28.51 11.16
C ILE A 181 4.23 27.20 10.69
N SER A 182 2.94 27.01 11.02
CA SER A 182 2.18 25.80 10.74
C SER A 182 2.25 25.33 9.28
N LEU A 183 2.18 26.25 8.32
CA LEU A 183 2.29 25.95 6.89
C LEU A 183 3.68 25.44 6.50
N LYS A 184 4.74 26.09 6.98
CA LYS A 184 6.12 25.66 6.71
C LYS A 184 6.42 24.33 7.39
N ARG A 185 5.92 24.11 8.60
CA ARG A 185 6.02 22.83 9.33
C ARG A 185 5.35 21.69 8.59
N ASN A 186 4.12 21.88 8.12
CA ASN A 186 3.40 20.86 7.35
C ASN A 186 4.14 20.53 6.05
N PHE A 187 4.70 21.55 5.38
CA PHE A 187 5.50 21.35 4.18
C PHE A 187 6.82 20.61 4.46
N GLN A 188 7.50 20.92 5.56
CA GLN A 188 8.69 20.18 6.02
C GLN A 188 8.36 18.71 6.30
N HIS A 189 7.31 18.44 7.08
CA HIS A 189 6.83 17.07 7.33
C HIS A 189 6.51 16.33 6.04
N PHE A 190 5.89 17.01 5.08
CA PHE A 190 5.59 16.44 3.78
C PHE A 190 6.86 16.06 3.00
N ILE A 191 7.86 16.93 2.97
CA ILE A 191 9.15 16.65 2.30
C ILE A 191 9.86 15.47 2.97
N PHE A 192 10.03 15.51 4.28
CA PHE A 192 10.72 14.43 5.01
C PHE A 192 9.97 13.11 4.91
N GLY A 193 8.63 13.14 5.02
CA GLY A 193 7.79 11.95 4.86
C GLY A 193 7.88 11.36 3.45
N SER A 194 7.86 12.21 2.41
CA SER A 194 7.98 11.77 1.01
C SER A 194 9.37 11.21 0.71
N ALA A 195 10.42 11.88 1.19
CA ALA A 195 11.81 11.43 1.03
C ALA A 195 12.03 10.09 1.74
N LEU A 196 11.60 9.98 3.00
CA LEU A 196 11.69 8.75 3.78
C LEU A 196 10.91 7.60 3.14
N GLY A 197 9.66 7.84 2.73
CA GLY A 197 8.84 6.82 2.09
C GLY A 197 9.43 6.32 0.77
N SER A 198 10.07 7.21 0.01
CA SER A 198 10.72 6.87 -1.26
C SER A 198 12.03 6.12 -1.03
N PHE A 199 12.79 6.49 -0.01
CA PHE A 199 13.97 5.73 0.43
C PHE A 199 13.59 4.32 0.90
N MET A 200 12.57 4.18 1.75
CA MET A 200 12.07 2.86 2.18
C MET A 200 11.61 2.01 1.00
N THR A 201 10.99 2.63 0.00
CA THR A 201 10.57 1.95 -1.23
C THR A 201 11.75 1.39 -2.03
N LEU A 202 12.90 2.07 -2.02
CA LEU A 202 14.14 1.61 -2.64
C LEU A 202 14.77 0.48 -1.81
N LEU A 203 14.87 0.67 -0.49
CA LEU A 203 15.45 -0.30 0.44
C LEU A 203 14.73 -1.67 0.39
N PHE A 204 13.39 -1.65 0.39
CA PHE A 204 12.57 -2.87 0.35
C PHE A 204 12.23 -3.34 -1.08
N TYR A 205 12.89 -2.81 -2.11
CA TYR A 205 12.61 -3.18 -3.49
C TYR A 205 12.90 -4.67 -3.79
N PRO A 206 14.01 -5.28 -3.32
CA PRO A 206 14.26 -6.71 -3.54
C PRO A 206 13.16 -7.60 -2.93
N VAL A 207 12.65 -7.24 -1.75
CA VAL A 207 11.54 -7.93 -1.08
C VAL A 207 10.26 -7.82 -1.92
N LYS A 208 10.01 -6.64 -2.51
CA LYS A 208 8.89 -6.42 -3.44
C LYS A 208 8.99 -7.33 -4.67
N VAL A 209 10.17 -7.46 -5.27
CA VAL A 209 10.40 -8.33 -6.43
C VAL A 209 10.09 -9.79 -6.09
N VAL A 210 10.57 -10.29 -4.95
CA VAL A 210 10.30 -11.66 -4.50
C VAL A 210 8.82 -11.88 -4.24
N LYS A 211 8.16 -10.97 -3.50
CA LYS A 211 6.70 -11.02 -3.26
C LYS A 211 5.92 -11.10 -4.56
N VAL A 212 6.24 -10.25 -5.55
CA VAL A 212 5.58 -10.23 -6.86
C VAL A 212 5.73 -11.58 -7.58
N ASN A 213 6.91 -12.18 -7.52
CA ASN A 213 7.17 -13.49 -8.12
C ASN A 213 6.50 -14.66 -7.37
N VAL A 214 6.29 -14.55 -6.06
CA VAL A 214 5.48 -15.51 -5.29
C VAL A 214 3.99 -15.39 -5.64
N HIS A 215 3.49 -14.15 -5.77
CA HIS A 215 2.06 -13.90 -6.02
C HIS A 215 1.63 -14.12 -7.46
N LYS A 216 2.54 -14.07 -8.44
CA LYS A 216 2.21 -14.40 -9.83
C LYS A 216 1.98 -15.90 -10.06
N GLN A 217 2.49 -16.78 -9.19
CA GLN A 217 2.32 -18.22 -9.35
C GLN A 217 0.89 -18.62 -8.95
N LEU A 218 0.19 -19.31 -9.85
CA LEU A 218 -1.15 -19.85 -9.63
C LEU A 218 -1.14 -21.38 -9.75
N GLY A 219 -1.55 -22.06 -8.68
CA GLY A 219 -1.59 -23.52 -8.64
C GLY A 219 -0.21 -24.17 -8.53
N GLY A 220 -0.18 -25.50 -8.55
CA GLY A 220 1.05 -26.28 -8.42
C GLY A 220 1.69 -26.20 -7.03
N ARG A 221 2.96 -26.62 -6.94
CA ARG A 221 3.71 -26.70 -5.66
C ARG A 221 3.84 -25.32 -5.01
N PHE A 222 3.65 -25.26 -3.69
CA PHE A 222 3.90 -24.05 -2.90
C PHE A 222 5.41 -23.84 -2.78
N SER A 223 5.99 -23.05 -3.67
CA SER A 223 7.41 -22.71 -3.62
C SER A 223 7.73 -21.88 -2.38
N THR A 224 8.82 -22.24 -1.72
CA THR A 224 9.29 -21.50 -0.54
C THR A 224 9.86 -20.15 -0.98
N VAL A 225 9.80 -19.13 -0.12
CA VAL A 225 10.38 -17.79 -0.40
C VAL A 225 11.85 -17.88 -0.85
N LYS A 226 12.63 -18.78 -0.24
CA LYS A 226 14.03 -19.04 -0.61
C LYS A 226 14.17 -19.58 -2.04
N GLU A 227 13.27 -20.48 -2.44
CA GLU A 227 13.27 -21.07 -3.78
C GLU A 227 12.94 -20.02 -4.83
N VAL A 228 11.91 -19.20 -4.58
CA VAL A 228 11.55 -18.09 -5.48
C VAL A 228 12.65 -17.04 -5.54
N PHE A 229 13.31 -16.73 -4.42
CA PHE A 229 14.47 -15.84 -4.42
C PHE A 229 15.60 -16.39 -5.30
N LYS A 230 15.93 -17.67 -5.16
CA LYS A 230 16.98 -18.34 -5.97
C LYS A 230 16.60 -18.37 -7.45
N GLU A 231 15.35 -18.68 -7.77
CA GLU A 231 14.82 -18.67 -9.14
C GLU A 231 14.94 -17.29 -9.77
N VAL A 232 14.51 -16.24 -9.06
CA VAL A 232 14.62 -14.85 -9.54
C VAL A 232 16.08 -14.44 -9.68
N TYR A 233 16.94 -14.82 -8.74
CA TYR A 233 18.38 -14.51 -8.80
C TYR A 233 19.04 -15.15 -10.03
N GLN A 234 18.73 -16.42 -10.31
CA GLN A 234 19.24 -17.13 -11.48
C GLN A 234 18.65 -16.58 -12.79
N LYS A 235 17.33 -16.34 -12.84
CA LYS A 235 16.66 -15.74 -14.01
C LYS A 235 17.22 -14.37 -14.37
N ASN A 236 17.65 -13.61 -13.36
CA ASN A 236 18.24 -12.29 -13.52
C ASN A 236 19.77 -12.32 -13.69
N GLY A 237 20.38 -13.47 -14.03
CA GLY A 237 21.81 -13.55 -14.33
C GLY A 237 22.73 -13.39 -13.11
N GLY A 238 22.26 -13.68 -11.90
CA GLY A 238 23.06 -13.72 -10.68
C GLY A 238 23.52 -12.36 -10.14
N GLY A 239 23.03 -11.24 -10.68
CA GLY A 239 23.40 -9.91 -10.23
C GLY A 239 22.36 -9.29 -9.28
N ILE A 240 22.77 -8.83 -8.10
CA ILE A 240 21.88 -8.09 -7.19
C ILE A 240 21.35 -6.79 -7.82
N ARG A 241 22.14 -6.16 -8.72
CA ARG A 241 21.73 -4.98 -9.49
C ARG A 241 20.51 -5.24 -10.35
N ASN A 242 20.33 -6.48 -10.81
CA ASN A 242 19.19 -6.84 -11.65
C ASN A 242 17.88 -6.95 -10.85
N PHE A 243 17.94 -7.07 -9.52
CA PHE A 243 16.75 -6.90 -8.67
C PHE A 243 16.27 -5.46 -8.62
N TYR A 244 17.10 -4.47 -8.94
CA TYR A 244 16.74 -3.05 -8.93
C TYR A 244 16.26 -2.54 -10.29
N LYS A 245 16.06 -3.42 -11.28
CA LYS A 245 15.42 -3.05 -12.55
C LYS A 245 14.00 -2.53 -12.27
N GLY A 246 13.73 -1.28 -12.66
CA GLY A 246 12.47 -0.59 -12.36
C GLY A 246 12.39 0.10 -10.99
N ALA A 247 13.43 0.03 -10.15
CA ALA A 247 13.46 0.67 -8.83
C ALA A 247 13.32 2.19 -8.94
N PHE A 248 13.96 2.82 -9.92
CA PHE A 248 13.87 4.26 -10.15
C PHE A 248 12.44 4.70 -10.52
N ILE A 249 11.76 3.97 -11.40
CA ILE A 249 10.37 4.25 -11.77
C ILE A 249 9.47 4.09 -10.54
N ASN A 250 9.72 3.06 -9.73
CA ASN A 250 8.98 2.83 -8.49
C ASN A 250 9.23 3.90 -7.42
N TRP A 251 10.46 4.41 -7.33
CA TRP A 251 10.84 5.53 -6.47
C TRP A 251 10.13 6.81 -6.89
N GLY A 252 10.19 7.17 -8.19
CA GLY A 252 9.50 8.35 -8.72
C GLY A 252 7.99 8.26 -8.50
N ARG A 253 7.38 7.11 -8.77
CA ARG A 253 5.96 6.86 -8.47
C ARG A 253 5.64 7.07 -6.99
N ALA A 254 6.50 6.63 -6.07
CA ALA A 254 6.27 6.81 -4.63
C ALA A 254 6.24 8.30 -4.27
N LEU A 255 7.20 9.10 -4.75
CA LEU A 255 7.22 10.55 -4.56
C LEU A 255 5.95 11.23 -5.08
N PHE A 256 5.56 10.94 -6.33
CA PHE A 256 4.34 11.51 -6.91
C PHE A 256 3.09 11.09 -6.15
N SER A 257 3.02 9.83 -5.71
CA SER A 257 1.90 9.31 -4.93
C SER A 257 1.71 10.06 -3.61
N TRP A 258 2.80 10.44 -2.93
CA TRP A 258 2.72 11.23 -1.69
C TRP A 258 2.17 12.64 -1.98
N GLY A 259 2.69 13.31 -3.01
CA GLY A 259 2.20 14.64 -3.43
C GLY A 259 0.72 14.64 -3.80
N ILE A 260 0.28 13.70 -4.63
CA ILE A 260 -1.12 13.58 -5.04
C ILE A 260 -2.02 13.34 -3.82
N THR A 261 -1.61 12.48 -2.89
CA THR A 261 -2.41 12.18 -1.69
C THR A 261 -2.58 13.42 -0.83
N ASN A 262 -1.50 14.15 -0.56
CA ASN A 262 -1.57 15.35 0.28
C ASN A 262 -2.42 16.46 -0.37
N SER A 263 -2.18 16.74 -1.66
CA SER A 263 -2.94 17.76 -2.40
C SER A 263 -4.42 17.39 -2.50
N SER A 264 -4.73 16.12 -2.77
CA SER A 264 -6.12 15.65 -2.86
C SER A 264 -6.80 15.68 -1.50
N TYR A 265 -6.08 15.32 -0.42
CA TYR A 265 -6.60 15.37 0.94
C TYR A 265 -6.98 16.79 1.34
N GLU A 266 -6.06 17.75 1.15
CA GLU A 266 -6.30 19.17 1.46
C GLU A 266 -7.45 19.74 0.61
N TYR A 267 -7.51 19.41 -0.68
CA TYR A 267 -8.59 19.85 -1.54
C TYR A 267 -9.95 19.32 -1.09
N ILE A 268 -10.06 18.02 -0.84
CA ILE A 268 -11.32 17.38 -0.41
C ILE A 268 -11.72 17.88 0.99
N LYS A 269 -10.77 18.01 1.91
CA LYS A 269 -11.02 18.54 3.26
C LYS A 269 -11.60 19.96 3.20
N ARG A 270 -11.08 20.83 2.32
CA ARG A 270 -11.60 22.20 2.14
C ARG A 270 -13.00 22.26 1.52
N GLN A 271 -13.41 21.25 0.76
CA GLN A 271 -14.75 21.22 0.15
C GLN A 271 -15.81 20.65 1.09
N ILE A 272 -15.41 19.77 2.03
CA ILE A 272 -16.32 19.09 2.97
C ILE A 272 -16.41 19.82 4.32
N SER A 273 -15.39 20.61 4.68
CA SER A 273 -15.36 21.45 5.90
C SER A 273 -16.13 22.75 5.73
#